data_AF-A0A1V4AGG6-F1
#
_entry.id   AF-A0A1V4AGG6-F1
#
_cell.length_a   1.000
_cell.length_b   1.000
_cell.length_c   1.000
_cell.angle_alpha   90.00
_cell.angle_beta   90.00
_cell.angle_gamma   90.00
#
_symmetry.space_group_name_H-M   'P 1'
#
loop_
_entity.id
_entity.type
_entity.pdbx_description
1 polymer ?
#
loop_
_entity_poly.entity_id
_entity_poly.type
_entity_poly.pdbx_seq_one_letter_code
_entity_poly.pdbx_strand_id
1 'polypeptide(L)' 'NTLTAAQRSALIDVIKGFSVNIHSFRPINEAIVTHGGVDVKDISPKTMESKLVRHLYFAGEVLDLDAYTGGFNLQIAYS' A
#
# COMPACT_ATOMS: atom_id res chain seq x y z
N ASN A 1 37.93 19.36 18.44
CA ASN A 1 38.25 18.66 17.17
C ASN A 1 38.73 17.23 17.43
N THR A 2 37.84 16.35 17.87
CA THR A 2 38.19 14.98 18.33
C THR A 2 37.92 13.87 17.31
N LEU A 3 37.31 14.19 16.15
CA LEU A 3 37.04 13.22 15.09
C LEU A 3 37.98 13.41 13.90
N THR A 4 38.59 12.33 13.45
CA THR A 4 39.43 12.31 12.25
C THR A 4 38.59 12.47 10.98
N ALA A 5 39.23 12.84 9.86
CA ALA A 5 38.54 12.93 8.57
C ALA A 5 37.92 11.59 8.13
N ALA A 6 38.63 10.48 8.38
CA ALA A 6 38.16 9.14 8.08
C ALA A 6 36.90 8.78 8.90
N GLN A 7 36.89 9.07 10.20
CA GLN A 7 35.72 8.84 11.06
C GLN A 7 34.51 9.67 10.64
N ARG A 8 34.71 10.92 10.19
CA ARG A 8 33.64 11.75 9.65
C ARG A 8 33.07 11.17 8.34
N SER A 9 33.94 10.69 7.45
CA SER A 9 33.49 10.05 6.20
C SER A 9 32.67 8.80 6.49
N ALA A 10 33.18 7.91 7.33
CA ALA A 10 32.48 6.69 7.71
C ALA A 10 31.11 6.98 8.35
N LEU A 11 31.01 8.04 9.17
CA LEU A 11 29.74 8.46 9.76
C LEU A 11 28.74 8.96 8.71
N ILE A 12 29.21 9.75 7.73
CA ILE A 12 28.36 10.21 6.61
C ILE A 12 27.85 9.01 5.82
N ASP A 13 28.71 8.05 5.53
CA ASP A 13 28.35 6.86 4.76
C ASP A 13 27.29 6.03 5.49
N VAL A 14 27.44 5.82 6.80
CA VAL A 14 26.45 5.07 7.60
C VAL A 14 25.13 5.83 7.71
N ILE A 15 25.13 7.15 7.90
CA ILE A 15 23.89 7.93 8.05
C ILE A 15 23.15 8.07 6.72
N LYS A 16 23.88 8.31 5.63
CA LYS A 16 23.30 8.56 4.31
C LYS A 16 22.99 7.29 3.53
N GLY A 17 23.69 6.19 3.84
CA GLY A 17 23.56 4.89 3.20
C GLY A 17 23.21 3.78 4.18
N PHE A 18 22.44 4.08 5.22
CA PHE A 18 22.04 3.10 6.24
C PHE A 18 21.24 1.96 5.59
N SER A 19 21.90 0.84 5.35
CA SER A 19 21.29 -0.33 4.76
C SER A 19 20.61 -1.16 5.85
N VAL A 20 19.35 -1.53 5.61
CA VAL A 20 18.58 -2.41 6.49
C VAL A 20 18.19 -3.65 5.69
N ASN A 21 18.57 -4.82 6.21
CA ASN A 21 18.12 -6.09 5.65
C ASN A 21 16.68 -6.35 6.12
N ILE A 22 15.73 -6.29 5.20
CA ILE A 22 14.32 -6.58 5.49
C ILE A 22 14.12 -8.10 5.40
N HIS A 23 13.72 -8.71 6.52
CA HIS A 23 13.52 -10.16 6.60
C HIS A 23 12.11 -10.60 6.23
N SER A 24 11.08 -9.86 6.65
CA SER A 24 9.68 -10.21 6.41
C SER A 24 8.75 -9.02 6.63
N PHE A 25 7.55 -9.11 6.07
CA PHE A 25 6.45 -8.19 6.40
C PHE A 25 5.84 -8.52 7.77
N ARG A 26 5.11 -7.54 8.33
CA ARG A 26 4.25 -7.74 9.50
C ARG A 26 3.00 -8.53 9.11
N PRO A 27 2.30 -9.16 10.08
CA PRO A 27 1.11 -9.92 9.77
C PRO A 27 -0.05 -8.99 9.33
N ILE A 28 -1.00 -9.55 8.56
CA ILE A 28 -2.09 -8.80 7.92
C ILE A 28 -3.02 -8.10 8.92
N ASN A 29 -3.11 -8.60 10.15
CA ASN A 29 -3.88 -7.98 11.23
C ASN A 29 -3.35 -6.60 11.66
N GLU A 30 -2.09 -6.28 11.34
CA GLU A 30 -1.49 -4.97 11.55
C GLU A 30 -1.50 -4.12 10.27
N ALA A 31 -2.01 -4.64 9.15
CA ALA A 31 -2.08 -3.91 7.89
C ALA A 31 -3.19 -2.85 7.94
N ILE A 32 -2.91 -1.67 7.38
CA ILE A 32 -3.86 -0.55 7.32
C ILE A 32 -4.75 -0.65 6.07
N VAL A 33 -4.28 -1.36 5.05
CA VAL A 33 -4.96 -1.54 3.76
C VAL A 33 -4.63 -2.94 3.24
N THR A 34 -5.60 -3.58 2.60
CA THR A 34 -5.38 -4.84 1.87
C THR A 34 -5.12 -4.55 0.39
N HIS A 35 -4.08 -5.15 -0.19
CA HIS A 35 -3.86 -5.15 -1.64
C HIS A 35 -4.36 -6.49 -2.21
N GLY A 36 -5.19 -6.45 -3.25
CA GLY A 36 -5.98 -7.59 -3.72
C GLY A 36 -7.47 -7.41 -3.45
N GLY A 37 -8.30 -8.29 -4.01
CA GLY A 37 -9.75 -8.24 -3.84
C GLY A 37 -10.49 -8.84 -5.02
N VAL A 38 -11.73 -8.39 -5.22
CA VAL A 38 -12.52 -8.72 -6.41
C VAL A 38 -11.97 -7.96 -7.61
N ASP A 39 -11.59 -8.67 -8.68
CA ASP A 39 -11.05 -8.06 -9.90
C ASP A 39 -12.06 -7.07 -10.49
N VAL A 40 -11.66 -5.81 -10.58
CA VAL A 40 -12.48 -4.72 -11.12
C VAL A 40 -12.87 -4.94 -12.59
N LYS A 41 -12.15 -5.80 -13.32
CA LYS A 41 -12.53 -6.21 -14.68
C LYS A 41 -13.85 -6.95 -14.71
N ASP A 42 -14.22 -7.64 -13.64
CA ASP A 42 -15.48 -8.37 -13.54
C ASP A 42 -16.62 -7.52 -12.99
N ILE A 43 -16.36 -6.24 -12.68
CA ILE A 43 -17.35 -5.31 -12.12
C ILE A 43 -17.71 -4.23 -13.15
N SER A 44 -18.98 -3.87 -13.21
CA SER A 44 -19.47 -2.75 -13.99
C SER A 44 -19.13 -1.43 -13.29
N PRO A 45 -18.30 -0.54 -13.88
CA PRO A 45 -17.87 0.69 -13.20
C PRO A 45 -18.99 1.73 -13.01
N LYS A 46 -20.14 1.56 -13.68
CA LYS A 46 -21.29 2.48 -13.53
C LYS A 46 -22.28 2.03 -12.46
N THR A 47 -22.40 0.73 -12.25
CA THR A 47 -23.44 0.15 -11.36
C THR A 47 -22.85 -0.59 -10.18
N MET A 48 -21.54 -0.86 -10.19
CA MET A 48 -20.83 -1.72 -9.25
C MET A 48 -21.37 -3.16 -9.18
N GLU A 49 -22.14 -3.56 -10.19
CA GLU A 49 -22.69 -4.91 -10.34
C GLU A 49 -21.66 -5.87 -10.93
N SER A 50 -21.67 -7.12 -10.49
CA SER A 50 -20.90 -8.21 -11.09
C SER A 50 -21.36 -8.49 -12.52
N LYS A 51 -20.40 -8.62 -13.44
CA LYS A 51 -20.62 -9.08 -14.82
C LYS A 51 -20.90 -10.58 -14.90
N LEU A 52 -20.56 -11.32 -13.84
CA LEU A 52 -20.71 -12.78 -13.78
C LEU A 52 -22.03 -13.21 -13.14
N VAL A 53 -22.52 -12.45 -12.15
CA VAL A 53 -23.74 -12.77 -11.40
C VAL A 53 -24.66 -11.56 -11.35
N ARG A 54 -25.87 -11.71 -11.92
CA ARG A 54 -26.89 -10.65 -11.88
C ARG A 54 -27.33 -10.38 -10.44
N HIS A 55 -27.57 -9.10 -10.13
CA HIS A 55 -28.02 -8.59 -8.82
C HIS A 55 -27.01 -8.78 -7.67
N LEU A 56 -25.73 -9.00 -7.98
CA LEU A 56 -24.63 -9.03 -7.02
C LEU A 56 -23.77 -7.78 -7.19
N TYR A 57 -23.46 -7.07 -6.10
CA TYR A 57 -22.77 -5.78 -6.13
C TYR A 57 -21.57 -5.78 -5.17
N PHE A 58 -20.52 -5.06 -5.54
CA PHE A 58 -19.28 -4.94 -4.77
C PHE A 58 -18.81 -3.48 -4.72
N ALA A 59 -18.45 -2.98 -3.53
CA ALA A 59 -18.00 -1.60 -3.35
C ALA A 59 -17.00 -1.47 -2.19
N GLY A 60 -16.17 -0.43 -2.21
CA GLY A 60 -15.17 -0.16 -1.19
C GLY A 60 -13.93 -1.07 -1.29
N GLU A 61 -13.26 -1.29 -0.16
CA GLU A 61 -11.97 -2.00 -0.06
C GLU A 61 -12.04 -3.50 -0.43
N VAL A 62 -13.24 -4.06 -0.66
CA VAL A 62 -13.38 -5.44 -1.16
C VAL A 62 -12.99 -5.58 -2.63
N LEU A 63 -13.03 -4.48 -3.38
CA LEU A 63 -12.56 -4.41 -4.75
C LEU A 63 -11.04 -4.38 -4.75
N ASP A 64 -10.42 -4.97 -5.78
CA ASP A 64 -8.98 -4.89 -6.01
C ASP A 64 -8.59 -3.47 -6.48
N LEU A 65 -8.67 -2.53 -5.54
CA LEU A 65 -8.40 -1.11 -5.69
C LEU A 65 -7.60 -0.64 -4.48
N ASP A 66 -6.33 -0.36 -4.69
CA ASP A 66 -5.47 0.28 -3.71
C ASP A 66 -5.11 1.70 -4.15
N ALA A 67 -5.10 2.63 -3.19
CA ALA A 67 -4.63 3.98 -3.41
C ALA A 67 -3.58 4.39 -2.38
N TYR A 68 -2.74 5.35 -2.74
CA TYR A 68 -1.78 5.94 -1.83
C TYR A 68 -2.47 6.53 -0.59
N THR A 69 -1.74 6.57 0.53
CA THR A 69 -2.21 7.21 1.75
C THR A 69 -2.48 8.70 1.52
N GLY A 70 -3.56 9.23 2.11
CA GLY A 70 -3.97 10.64 1.91
C GLY A 70 -5.47 10.84 1.69
N GLY A 71 -6.30 9.84 2.01
CA GLY A 71 -7.77 9.93 1.89
C GLY A 71 -8.36 9.32 0.61
N PHE A 72 -7.52 8.85 -0.32
CA PHE A 72 -7.98 8.26 -1.59
C PHE A 72 -8.78 6.97 -1.42
N ASN A 73 -8.46 6.12 -0.45
CA ASN A 73 -9.27 4.92 -0.15
C ASN A 73 -10.69 5.28 0.32
N LEU A 74 -10.84 6.37 1.09
CA LEU A 74 -12.16 6.86 1.49
C LEU A 74 -12.91 7.42 0.26
N GLN A 75 -12.21 8.15 -0.60
CA GLN A 75 -12.81 8.64 -1.85
C GLN A 75 -13.32 7.48 -2.71
N ILE A 76 -12.54 6.40 -2.86
CA ILE A 76 -12.95 5.19 -3.61
C ILE A 76 -14.18 4.52 -2.96
N ALA A 77 -14.26 4.50 -1.64
CA ALA A 77 -15.41 3.94 -0.94
C ALA A 77 -16.70 4.78 -1.08
N TYR A 78 -16.59 6.09 -1.33
CA TYR A 78 -17.72 7.02 -1.40
C TYR A 78 -18.05 7.55 -2.80
N SER A 79 -17.30 7.19 -3.85
CA SER A 79 -17.51 7.63 -5.24
C SER A 79 -18.35 6.64 -6.04
#